data_AF-A0A6I8QWN8-F1
#
_entry.id   AF-A0A6I8QWN8-F1
#
_cell.length_a   1.000
_cell.length_b   1.000
_cell.length_c   1.000
_cell.angle_alpha   90.00
_cell.angle_beta   90.00
_cell.angle_gamma   90.00
#
_symmetry.space_group_name_H-M   'P 1'
#
loop_
_entity.id
_entity.type
_entity.pdbx_description
1 polymer ?
#
loop_
_entity_poly.entity_id
_entity_poly.type
_entity_poly.pdbx_seq_one_letter_code
_entity_poly.pdbx_strand_id
1 'polypeptide(L)'
;MDDTEYGRFVDWDKMEGGGQEQSTKVLSCTDFQDLKQMARQGHWAKSHSLRAKVYQKLIKEIPCRTVTPDASVYRDIVGKIVGKRPASSLPLPEFVDDRQIPSYCLNSEGIGAVRKIITCISNQFPDISFCPALPSLVALLLHYSQDEAECFENVSRILACNDPNRRLVDQTFLAFESSCMTFGDLAGKYCQGPHKLMVAVSEDVLEVYSDWQRWIFGELPFAYITRVFDVFLVEGYKVLFRVALALLKFFHKVRGGQPMESNNVKRDIQMFVRDLNQCVAPEKLLEKAFAIRLFSRKEIQLLQMANEKALQQKGITVKQKRAVITHLGTFTNTKRALCTLSMPYLLLLFHLGRFYLHCEGHEPTLLLIKTTNQEVCGAFLSTDWSERRRSGNKLSFFGTGECFVFRLQPEVERYEWVVIKHPELGKVNASSGDNDANSSQSAKDGIDPSDRLSPFLATRHFNLPSKSASMFMAGSTDCIIIGGGDGQALYFDSDLNYGRTSHCNTFNNQPLCSETFQISIIEVWGFKDNVNNDGAHSALP
;
A
#
# COMPACT_ATOMS: atom_id res chain seq x y z
N MET A 1 -1.35 -12.92 43.96
CA MET A 1 -2.17 -11.85 43.37
C MET A 1 -1.59 -11.52 42.02
N ASP A 2 -2.15 -11.81 40.87
CA ASP A 2 -3.23 -12.72 40.46
C ASP A 2 -2.97 -12.89 38.95
N ASP A 3 -2.09 -13.83 38.56
CA ASP A 3 -1.72 -14.05 37.13
C ASP A 3 -2.95 -14.37 36.25
N THR A 4 -4.09 -14.67 36.88
CA THR A 4 -5.40 -14.93 36.28
C THR A 4 -6.08 -13.69 35.70
N GLU A 5 -5.75 -12.46 36.12
CA GLU A 5 -6.51 -11.27 35.69
C GLU A 5 -6.34 -10.96 34.19
N TYR A 6 -5.17 -11.24 33.62
CA TYR A 6 -4.84 -10.95 32.21
C TYR A 6 -4.46 -12.21 31.40
N GLY A 7 -4.66 -13.40 31.97
CA GLY A 7 -4.20 -14.67 31.39
C GLY A 7 -5.22 -15.41 30.52
N ARG A 8 -6.47 -14.94 30.45
CA ARG A 8 -7.59 -15.69 29.84
C ARG A 8 -7.32 -16.17 28.41
N PHE A 9 -6.72 -15.31 27.59
CA PHE A 9 -6.50 -15.60 26.17
C PHE A 9 -5.10 -16.14 25.86
N VAL A 10 -4.26 -16.29 26.89
CA VAL A 10 -2.86 -16.67 26.75
C VAL A 10 -2.70 -18.18 26.90
N ASP A 11 -1.89 -18.76 26.02
CA ASP A 11 -1.32 -20.08 26.12
C ASP A 11 0.04 -19.97 26.83
N TRP A 12 0.03 -20.20 28.14
CA TRP A 12 1.19 -20.01 29.00
C TRP A 12 2.35 -20.96 28.68
N ASP A 13 2.07 -22.11 28.08
CA ASP A 13 3.11 -23.07 27.65
C ASP A 13 3.96 -22.50 26.51
N LYS A 14 3.38 -21.59 25.71
CA LYS A 14 4.09 -20.88 24.63
C LYS A 14 4.79 -19.61 25.09
N MET A 15 4.52 -19.13 26.30
CA MET A 15 5.04 -17.85 26.79
C MET A 15 6.27 -18.09 27.67
N GLU A 16 7.46 -17.85 27.11
CA GLU A 16 8.73 -17.98 27.85
C GLU A 16 8.78 -16.99 29.04
N GLY A 17 9.13 -17.50 30.24
CA GLY A 17 9.45 -16.67 31.41
C GLY A 17 8.32 -16.40 32.42
N GLY A 18 7.18 -17.10 32.35
CA GLY A 18 6.00 -16.89 33.22
C GLY A 18 6.12 -17.30 34.70
N GLY A 19 7.32 -17.30 35.30
CA GLY A 19 7.54 -17.96 36.61
C GLY A 19 8.04 -17.12 37.78
N GLN A 20 8.43 -15.85 37.60
CA GLN A 20 8.95 -15.03 38.71
C GLN A 20 8.45 -13.59 38.68
N GLU A 21 7.29 -13.36 39.29
CA GLU A 21 6.80 -12.02 39.60
C GLU A 21 7.65 -11.40 40.72
N GLN A 22 8.35 -10.31 40.40
CA GLN A 22 8.78 -9.35 41.43
C GLN A 22 7.65 -8.33 41.63
N SER A 23 7.09 -8.31 42.84
CA SER A 23 6.14 -7.28 43.27
C SER A 23 6.78 -5.90 43.07
N THR A 24 6.34 -5.20 42.04
CA THR A 24 6.85 -3.88 41.70
C THR A 24 5.74 -2.87 41.91
N LYS A 25 6.01 -1.82 42.70
CA LYS A 25 5.04 -0.76 42.99
C LYS A 25 4.45 -0.20 41.69
N VAL A 26 3.13 -0.01 41.68
CA VAL A 26 2.36 0.65 40.61
C VAL A 26 3.07 1.93 40.18
N LEU A 27 3.23 2.12 38.87
CA LEU A 27 3.86 3.27 38.21
C LEU A 27 3.43 4.60 38.84
N SER A 28 4.27 5.13 39.75
CA SER A 28 4.13 6.50 40.29
C SER A 28 4.68 7.56 39.34
N CYS A 29 5.39 7.15 38.27
CA CYS A 29 6.00 8.07 37.32
C CYS A 29 5.06 8.36 36.13
N THR A 30 4.93 9.64 35.81
CA THR A 30 4.22 10.19 34.64
C THR A 30 5.16 10.99 33.73
N ASP A 31 6.44 11.14 34.08
CA ASP A 31 7.41 11.86 33.26
C ASP A 31 7.75 11.05 31.99
N PHE A 32 7.73 11.74 30.84
CA PHE A 32 7.96 11.11 29.55
C PHE A 32 9.38 10.55 29.38
N GLN A 33 10.41 11.21 29.91
CA GLN A 33 11.80 10.74 29.78
C GLN A 33 12.02 9.48 30.62
N ASP A 34 11.44 9.43 31.81
CA ASP A 34 11.50 8.26 32.68
C ASP A 34 10.77 7.07 32.05
N LEU A 35 9.54 7.26 31.56
CA LEU A 35 8.77 6.22 30.85
C LEU A 35 9.54 5.68 29.64
N LYS A 36 10.19 6.58 28.89
CA LYS A 36 11.02 6.22 27.75
C LYS A 36 12.26 5.41 28.17
N GLN A 37 12.92 5.78 29.25
CA GLN A 37 14.06 5.03 29.78
C GLN A 37 13.62 3.64 30.24
N MET A 38 12.54 3.55 31.01
CA MET A 38 11.97 2.28 31.51
C MET A 38 11.59 1.34 30.36
N ALA A 39 10.91 1.86 29.33
CA ALA A 39 10.52 1.09 28.15
C ALA A 39 11.75 0.53 27.40
N ARG A 40 12.76 1.37 27.16
CA ARG A 40 14.00 0.98 26.46
C ARG A 40 14.82 -0.04 27.25
N GLN A 41 14.85 0.07 28.58
CA GLN A 41 15.57 -0.86 29.47
C GLN A 41 14.82 -2.17 29.72
N GLY A 42 13.56 -2.29 29.29
CA GLY A 42 12.77 -3.51 29.47
C GLY A 42 12.27 -3.72 30.87
N HIS A 43 11.98 -2.63 31.58
CA HIS A 43 11.47 -2.68 32.95
C HIS A 43 10.20 -3.54 33.07
N TRP A 44 9.31 -3.50 32.06
CA TRP A 44 8.05 -4.24 32.05
C TRP A 44 8.17 -5.67 31.52
N ALA A 45 9.36 -6.09 31.08
CA ALA A 45 9.55 -7.43 30.50
C ALA A 45 9.47 -8.57 31.51
N LYS A 46 9.64 -8.25 32.80
CA LYS A 46 9.73 -9.23 33.88
C LYS A 46 8.38 -9.56 34.52
N SER A 47 7.32 -8.84 34.18
CA SER A 47 6.00 -9.05 34.78
C SER A 47 4.92 -8.79 33.74
N HIS A 48 4.16 -9.85 33.43
CA HIS A 48 3.03 -9.80 32.52
C HIS A 48 1.94 -8.83 33.03
N SER A 49 1.57 -8.98 34.30
CA SER A 49 0.59 -8.15 34.98
C SER A 49 1.01 -6.66 35.04
N LEU A 50 2.29 -6.37 35.28
CA LEU A 50 2.81 -5.00 35.21
C LEU A 50 2.68 -4.43 33.80
N ARG A 51 3.09 -5.18 32.77
CA ARG A 51 2.99 -4.75 31.38
C ARG A 51 1.55 -4.46 30.97
N ALA A 52 0.60 -5.30 31.35
CA ALA A 52 -0.83 -5.07 31.09
C ALA A 52 -1.31 -3.74 31.67
N LYS A 53 -1.00 -3.48 32.95
CA LYS A 53 -1.33 -2.20 33.62
C LYS A 53 -0.67 -1.00 32.95
N VAL A 54 0.58 -1.14 32.48
CA VAL A 54 1.28 -0.09 31.74
C VAL A 54 0.58 0.19 30.41
N TYR A 55 0.24 -0.85 29.65
CA TYR A 55 -0.39 -0.69 28.34
C TYR A 55 -1.74 0.03 28.48
N GLN A 56 -2.57 -0.41 29.43
CA GLN A 56 -3.83 0.24 29.75
C GLN A 56 -3.63 1.73 30.07
N LYS A 57 -2.66 2.07 30.95
CA LYS A 57 -2.36 3.47 31.30
C LYS A 57 -1.92 4.29 30.09
N LEU A 58 -0.92 3.82 29.34
CA LEU A 58 -0.35 4.55 28.20
C LEU A 58 -1.37 4.75 27.06
N ILE A 59 -2.20 3.74 26.80
CA ILE A 59 -3.22 3.78 25.74
C ILE A 59 -4.39 4.68 26.14
N LYS A 60 -4.78 4.68 27.42
CA LYS A 60 -5.81 5.59 27.96
C LYS A 60 -5.41 7.07 27.86
N GLU A 61 -4.12 7.38 27.83
CA GLU A 61 -3.60 8.74 27.65
C GLU A 61 -3.46 9.16 26.18
N ILE A 62 -3.74 8.29 25.20
CA ILE A 62 -3.69 8.66 23.77
C ILE A 62 -4.78 9.70 23.46
N PRO A 63 -4.45 10.87 22.88
CA PRO A 63 -5.46 11.84 22.46
C PRO A 63 -6.28 11.27 21.30
N CYS A 64 -7.60 11.21 21.47
CA CYS A 64 -8.51 10.62 20.48
C CYS A 64 -9.56 11.64 20.02
N ARG A 65 -10.22 11.35 18.89
CA ARG A 65 -11.41 12.09 18.45
C ARG A 65 -12.55 11.99 19.48
N THR A 66 -13.42 13.01 19.54
CA THR A 66 -14.48 13.16 20.56
C THR A 66 -15.38 11.93 20.70
N VAL A 67 -15.70 11.26 19.58
CA VAL A 67 -16.51 10.05 19.57
C VAL A 67 -15.59 8.87 19.23
N THR A 68 -15.01 8.27 20.28
CA THR A 68 -14.18 7.05 20.17
C THR A 68 -14.90 5.91 20.90
N PRO A 69 -15.21 4.80 20.21
CA PRO A 69 -15.81 3.62 20.83
C PRO A 69 -14.98 3.10 22.01
N ASP A 70 -15.66 2.70 23.08
CA ASP A 70 -15.05 2.17 24.30
C ASP A 70 -15.51 0.73 24.60
N ALA A 71 -15.12 0.20 25.76
CA ALA A 71 -15.50 -1.15 26.18
C ALA A 71 -17.02 -1.34 26.33
N SER A 72 -17.78 -0.27 26.66
CA SER A 72 -19.24 -0.36 26.75
C SER A 72 -19.87 -0.55 25.37
N VAL A 73 -19.39 0.20 24.37
CA VAL A 73 -19.82 0.05 22.98
C VAL A 73 -19.59 -1.37 22.49
N TYR A 74 -18.43 -1.97 22.79
CA TYR A 74 -18.16 -3.36 22.42
C TYR A 74 -19.20 -4.34 22.97
N ARG A 75 -19.49 -4.24 24.27
CA ARG A 75 -20.45 -5.11 24.96
C ARG A 75 -21.84 -5.02 24.32
N ASP A 76 -22.22 -3.83 23.86
CA ASP A 76 -23.54 -3.57 23.26
C ASP A 76 -23.67 -4.07 21.81
N ILE A 77 -22.56 -4.14 21.06
CA ILE A 77 -22.58 -4.46 19.62
C ILE A 77 -22.14 -5.89 19.30
N VAL A 78 -21.27 -6.52 20.11
CA VAL A 78 -20.65 -7.81 19.76
C VAL A 78 -21.69 -8.90 19.50
N GLY A 79 -22.70 -9.02 20.36
CA GLY A 79 -23.76 -10.01 20.19
C GLY A 79 -24.62 -9.78 18.94
N LYS A 80 -24.82 -8.50 18.56
CA LYS A 80 -25.61 -8.11 17.38
C LYS A 80 -24.84 -8.36 16.08
N ILE A 81 -23.55 -8.04 16.07
CA ILE A 81 -22.68 -8.14 14.89
C ILE A 81 -22.26 -9.60 14.65
N VAL A 82 -21.76 -10.28 15.68
CA VAL A 82 -21.26 -11.66 15.55
C VAL A 82 -22.42 -12.64 15.41
N GLY A 83 -23.52 -12.41 16.15
CA GLY A 83 -24.67 -13.29 16.18
C GLY A 83 -24.32 -14.66 16.76
N LYS A 84 -24.94 -15.72 16.21
CA LYS A 84 -24.70 -17.12 16.62
C LYS A 84 -23.52 -17.79 15.90
N ARG A 85 -22.75 -17.04 15.10
CA ARG A 85 -21.65 -17.61 14.31
C ARG A 85 -20.50 -18.04 15.23
N PRO A 86 -19.88 -19.22 15.00
CA PRO A 86 -18.70 -19.61 15.76
C PRO A 86 -17.55 -18.66 15.43
N ALA A 87 -16.78 -18.27 16.45
CA ALA A 87 -15.70 -17.29 16.28
C ALA A 87 -14.65 -17.72 15.25
N SER A 88 -14.39 -19.03 15.13
CA SER A 88 -13.45 -19.61 14.17
C SER A 88 -13.86 -19.45 12.71
N SER A 89 -15.16 -19.27 12.42
CA SER A 89 -15.66 -19.13 11.04
C SER A 89 -15.85 -17.68 10.61
N LEU A 90 -15.49 -16.71 11.45
CA LEU A 90 -15.64 -15.29 11.11
C LEU A 90 -14.56 -14.90 10.09
N PRO A 91 -14.96 -14.42 8.89
CA PRO A 91 -14.01 -13.92 7.90
C PRO A 91 -13.36 -12.64 8.41
N LEU A 92 -12.11 -12.42 8.00
CA LEU A 92 -11.45 -11.14 8.27
C LEU A 92 -11.91 -10.10 7.23
N PRO A 93 -12.02 -8.81 7.61
CA PRO A 93 -12.38 -7.74 6.68
C PRO A 93 -11.35 -7.56 5.56
N GLU A 94 -11.78 -7.13 4.37
CA GLU A 94 -10.89 -6.97 3.21
C GLU A 94 -9.73 -6.00 3.47
N PHE A 95 -9.93 -4.96 4.30
CA PHE A 95 -8.91 -3.97 4.59
C PHE A 95 -7.68 -4.56 5.30
N VAL A 96 -7.73 -5.79 5.85
CA VAL A 96 -6.54 -6.43 6.44
C VAL A 96 -5.66 -7.13 5.41
N ASP A 97 -6.02 -7.11 4.13
CA ASP A 97 -5.21 -7.61 3.03
C ASP A 97 -4.76 -9.07 3.14
N ASP A 98 -5.72 -9.96 3.42
CA ASP A 98 -5.50 -11.41 3.59
C ASP A 98 -4.42 -11.77 4.64
N ARG A 99 -4.05 -10.81 5.50
CA ARG A 99 -3.09 -11.04 6.58
C ARG A 99 -3.71 -11.99 7.61
N GLN A 100 -3.00 -13.07 7.89
CA GLN A 100 -3.40 -14.03 8.90
C GLN A 100 -3.23 -13.44 10.30
N ILE A 101 -4.05 -13.91 11.25
CA ILE A 101 -3.86 -13.58 12.66
C ILE A 101 -2.61 -14.32 13.14
N PRO A 102 -1.55 -13.61 13.60
CA PRO A 102 -0.42 -14.27 14.22
C PRO A 102 -0.89 -14.92 15.53
N SER A 103 -0.53 -16.19 15.74
CA SER A 103 -0.91 -16.86 16.98
C SER A 103 -0.17 -16.30 18.18
N TYR A 104 1.10 -15.91 18.00
CA TYR A 104 2.01 -15.62 19.12
C TYR A 104 1.85 -16.67 20.23
N CYS A 105 1.42 -16.25 21.42
CA CYS A 105 1.11 -17.09 22.56
C CYS A 105 -0.40 -17.06 22.88
N LEU A 106 -1.29 -16.83 21.91
CA LEU A 106 -2.74 -16.94 22.11
C LEU A 106 -3.19 -18.40 22.09
N ASN A 107 -4.15 -18.72 22.96
CA ASN A 107 -4.92 -19.96 22.91
C ASN A 107 -6.04 -19.87 21.86
N SER A 108 -6.78 -20.96 21.65
CA SER A 108 -7.86 -21.00 20.65
C SER A 108 -9.00 -20.01 20.93
N GLU A 109 -9.29 -19.74 22.21
CA GLU A 109 -10.26 -18.71 22.60
C GLU A 109 -9.76 -17.32 22.20
N GLY A 110 -8.48 -17.02 22.44
CA GLY A 110 -7.82 -15.79 22.04
C GLY A 110 -7.89 -15.54 20.53
N ILE A 111 -7.61 -16.55 19.70
CA ILE A 111 -7.75 -16.43 18.24
C ILE A 111 -9.20 -16.10 17.83
N GLY A 112 -10.18 -16.72 18.48
CA GLY A 112 -11.59 -16.42 18.28
C GLY A 112 -11.96 -14.99 18.71
N ALA A 113 -11.44 -14.54 19.84
CA ALA A 113 -11.62 -13.19 20.36
C ALA A 113 -11.06 -12.12 19.40
N VAL A 114 -9.86 -12.33 18.84
CA VAL A 114 -9.27 -11.43 17.83
C VAL A 114 -10.20 -11.25 16.63
N ARG A 115 -10.78 -12.35 16.10
CA ARG A 115 -11.73 -12.28 14.97
C ARG A 115 -12.98 -11.47 15.33
N LYS A 116 -13.55 -11.70 16.51
CA LYS A 116 -14.72 -10.94 16.99
C LYS A 116 -14.40 -9.46 17.12
N ILE A 117 -13.27 -9.11 17.73
CA ILE A 117 -12.83 -7.72 17.92
C ILE A 117 -12.64 -7.04 16.56
N ILE A 118 -11.90 -7.65 15.62
CA ILE A 118 -11.70 -7.08 14.27
C ILE A 118 -13.03 -6.90 13.53
N THR A 119 -13.97 -7.83 13.67
CA THR A 119 -15.31 -7.72 13.07
C THR A 119 -16.06 -6.51 13.64
N CYS A 120 -16.01 -6.29 14.95
CA CYS A 120 -16.59 -5.11 15.59
C CYS A 120 -15.88 -3.81 15.16
N ILE A 121 -14.54 -3.82 15.05
CA ILE A 121 -13.77 -2.67 14.56
C ILE A 121 -14.18 -2.31 13.13
N SER A 122 -14.33 -3.28 12.23
CA SER A 122 -14.81 -3.04 10.86
C SER A 122 -16.18 -2.36 10.80
N ASN A 123 -17.03 -2.59 11.80
CA ASN A 123 -18.34 -1.94 11.88
C ASN A 123 -18.25 -0.53 12.47
N GLN A 124 -17.35 -0.30 13.42
CA GLN A 124 -17.23 0.97 14.16
C GLN A 124 -16.27 1.98 13.52
N PHE A 125 -15.42 1.52 12.60
CA PHE A 125 -14.43 2.33 11.86
C PHE A 125 -14.59 2.11 10.33
N PRO A 126 -15.70 2.56 9.73
CA PRO A 126 -15.95 2.40 8.29
C PRO A 126 -14.99 3.24 7.42
N ASP A 127 -14.25 4.17 8.02
CA ASP A 127 -13.21 5.00 7.41
C ASP A 127 -11.90 4.24 7.13
N ILE A 128 -11.70 3.06 7.76
CA ILE A 128 -10.53 2.22 7.51
C ILE A 128 -10.68 1.52 6.16
N SER A 129 -9.84 1.88 5.21
CA SER A 129 -9.79 1.28 3.87
C SER A 129 -8.65 0.28 3.70
N PHE A 130 -7.58 0.38 4.51
CA PHE A 130 -6.45 -0.54 4.44
C PHE A 130 -5.62 -0.50 5.73
N CYS A 131 -5.55 -1.61 6.46
CA CYS A 131 -4.83 -1.72 7.73
C CYS A 131 -4.31 -3.17 7.95
N PRO A 132 -3.27 -3.59 7.20
CA PRO A 132 -2.74 -4.96 7.29
C PRO A 132 -2.09 -5.28 8.64
N ALA A 133 -1.72 -4.27 9.43
CA ALA A 133 -1.17 -4.45 10.77
C ALA A 133 -2.23 -4.74 11.85
N LEU A 134 -3.52 -4.51 11.56
CA LEU A 134 -4.59 -4.63 12.57
C LEU A 134 -4.68 -6.02 13.21
N PRO A 135 -4.63 -7.15 12.47
CA PRO A 135 -4.72 -8.47 13.09
C PRO A 135 -3.64 -8.71 14.15
N SER A 136 -2.40 -8.32 13.83
CA SER A 136 -1.28 -8.42 14.76
C SER A 136 -1.41 -7.49 15.96
N LEU A 137 -1.85 -6.25 15.74
CA LEU A 137 -2.05 -5.28 16.83
C LEU A 137 -3.10 -5.75 17.83
N VAL A 138 -4.25 -6.23 17.33
CA VAL A 138 -5.32 -6.79 18.16
C VAL A 138 -4.81 -8.03 18.91
N ALA A 139 -4.13 -8.94 18.23
CA ALA A 139 -3.56 -10.13 18.86
C ALA A 139 -2.56 -9.77 19.98
N LEU A 140 -1.64 -8.82 19.76
CA LEU A 140 -0.68 -8.38 20.76
C LEU A 140 -1.36 -7.77 21.99
N LEU A 141 -2.33 -6.88 21.80
CA LEU A 141 -3.04 -6.23 22.91
C LEU A 141 -3.88 -7.22 23.71
N LEU A 142 -4.45 -8.22 23.06
CA LEU A 142 -5.27 -9.23 23.71
C LEU A 142 -4.48 -10.09 24.71
N HIS A 143 -3.17 -10.26 24.52
CA HIS A 143 -2.31 -10.93 25.52
C HIS A 143 -2.27 -10.20 26.87
N TYR A 144 -2.59 -8.90 26.87
CA TYR A 144 -2.46 -8.00 28.00
C TYR A 144 -3.77 -7.30 28.34
N SER A 145 -4.89 -7.85 27.86
CA SER A 145 -6.23 -7.33 28.13
C SER A 145 -7.00 -8.28 29.03
N GLN A 146 -7.77 -7.75 29.97
CA GLN A 146 -8.60 -8.54 30.89
C GLN A 146 -9.71 -9.30 30.16
N ASP A 147 -10.34 -8.63 29.19
CA ASP A 147 -11.40 -9.20 28.36
C ASP A 147 -11.37 -8.62 26.93
N GLU A 148 -12.32 -9.08 26.10
CA GLU A 148 -12.45 -8.63 24.71
C GLU A 148 -12.81 -7.14 24.60
N ALA A 149 -13.55 -6.61 25.58
CA ALA A 149 -14.04 -5.24 25.59
C ALA A 149 -12.92 -4.25 25.89
N GLU A 150 -12.05 -4.56 26.85
CA GLU A 150 -10.83 -3.78 27.12
C GLU A 150 -9.88 -3.81 25.91
N CYS A 151 -9.70 -4.98 25.28
CA CYS A 151 -8.87 -5.05 24.07
C CYS A 151 -9.47 -4.20 22.94
N PHE A 152 -10.79 -4.24 22.74
CA PHE A 152 -11.48 -3.42 21.75
C PHE A 152 -11.31 -1.92 22.02
N GLU A 153 -11.45 -1.48 23.27
CA GLU A 153 -11.23 -0.08 23.65
C GLU A 153 -9.79 0.35 23.35
N ASN A 154 -8.81 -0.45 23.76
CA ASN A 154 -7.40 -0.16 23.54
C ASN A 154 -7.07 -0.02 22.04
N VAL A 155 -7.59 -0.94 21.20
CA VAL A 155 -7.44 -0.88 19.75
C VAL A 155 -8.14 0.36 19.18
N SER A 156 -9.36 0.65 19.62
CA SER A 156 -10.14 1.80 19.19
C SER A 156 -9.42 3.12 19.47
N ARG A 157 -8.78 3.26 20.63
CA ARG A 157 -7.96 4.45 20.96
C ARG A 157 -6.73 4.60 20.08
N ILE A 158 -6.05 3.50 19.75
CA ILE A 158 -4.90 3.54 18.84
C ILE A 158 -5.33 3.97 17.43
N LEU A 159 -6.47 3.47 16.95
CA LEU A 159 -7.03 3.84 15.63
C LEU A 159 -7.56 5.28 15.62
N ALA A 160 -8.21 5.72 16.70
CA ALA A 160 -8.84 7.03 16.82
C ALA A 160 -7.87 8.17 17.20
N CYS A 161 -6.57 7.88 17.31
CA CYS A 161 -5.54 8.86 17.65
C CYS A 161 -5.56 10.02 16.65
N ASN A 162 -5.80 11.24 17.13
CA ASN A 162 -5.95 12.44 16.29
C ASN A 162 -4.80 13.44 16.43
N ASP A 163 -3.72 13.08 17.14
CA ASP A 163 -2.51 13.89 17.21
C ASP A 163 -1.69 13.74 15.91
N PRO A 164 -1.52 14.82 15.11
CA PRO A 164 -0.79 14.77 13.84
C PRO A 164 0.69 14.44 14.01
N ASN A 165 1.25 14.62 15.21
CA ASN A 165 2.65 14.28 15.54
C ASN A 165 2.80 12.84 16.08
N ARG A 166 1.69 12.15 16.31
CA ARG A 166 1.62 10.80 16.88
C ARG A 166 0.76 9.89 16.00
N ARG A 167 1.13 9.74 14.72
CA ARG A 167 0.66 8.61 13.90
C ARG A 167 1.04 7.31 14.61
N LEU A 168 0.16 6.31 14.64
CA LEU A 168 0.39 5.03 15.31
C LEU A 168 0.22 3.83 14.37
N VAL A 169 -0.76 3.89 13.46
CA VAL A 169 -1.06 2.81 12.51
C VAL A 169 -1.62 3.42 11.22
N ASP A 170 -1.23 2.85 10.07
CA ASP A 170 -1.75 3.25 8.77
C ASP A 170 -3.12 2.62 8.55
N GLN A 171 -4.10 3.43 8.14
CA GLN A 171 -5.51 3.04 8.02
C GLN A 171 -6.06 3.18 6.58
N THR A 172 -5.22 3.66 5.65
CA THR A 172 -5.56 3.81 4.24
C THR A 172 -4.44 3.25 3.36
N PHE A 173 -4.78 2.88 2.13
CA PHE A 173 -3.81 2.30 1.20
C PHE A 173 -2.71 3.31 0.89
N LEU A 174 -3.08 4.55 0.61
CA LEU A 174 -2.15 5.65 0.38
C LEU A 174 -1.18 5.85 1.56
N ALA A 175 -1.69 5.81 2.80
CA ALA A 175 -0.86 5.94 4.00
C ALA A 175 0.15 4.79 4.12
N PHE A 176 -0.30 3.57 3.85
CA PHE A 176 0.53 2.37 3.89
C PHE A 176 1.61 2.37 2.80
N GLU A 177 1.24 2.62 1.55
CA GLU A 177 2.19 2.68 0.42
C GLU A 177 3.23 3.78 0.62
N SER A 178 2.79 4.97 1.06
CA SER A 178 3.71 6.04 1.45
C SER A 178 4.69 5.61 2.53
N SER A 179 4.22 4.85 3.54
CA SER A 179 5.09 4.31 4.59
C SER A 179 6.15 3.34 4.04
N CYS A 180 5.79 2.53 3.04
CA CYS A 180 6.70 1.58 2.39
C CYS A 180 7.78 2.32 1.60
N MET A 181 7.40 3.36 0.86
CA MET A 181 8.34 4.24 0.17
C MET A 181 9.26 4.96 1.16
N THR A 182 8.71 5.50 2.24
CA THR A 182 9.48 6.17 3.30
C THR A 182 10.48 5.21 3.95
N PHE A 183 10.11 3.95 4.17
CA PHE A 183 11.07 2.95 4.64
C PHE A 183 12.22 2.75 3.66
N GLY A 184 11.93 2.69 2.36
CA GLY A 184 12.94 2.60 1.30
C GLY A 184 13.92 3.79 1.30
N ASP A 185 13.41 5.02 1.43
CA ASP A 185 14.23 6.24 1.52
C ASP A 185 15.15 6.22 2.75
N LEU A 186 14.59 5.83 3.90
CA LEU A 186 15.35 5.69 5.13
C LEU A 186 16.37 4.56 5.05
N ALA A 187 16.07 3.46 4.35
CA ALA A 187 17.02 2.37 4.14
C ALA A 187 18.21 2.84 3.28
N GLY A 188 17.93 3.54 2.19
CA GLY A 188 18.96 4.16 1.34
C GLY A 188 19.85 5.13 2.11
N LYS A 189 19.29 5.88 3.06
CA LYS A 189 20.05 6.84 3.88
C LYS A 189 20.84 6.20 5.03
N TYR A 190 20.21 5.33 5.82
CA TYR A 190 20.74 4.87 7.11
C TYR A 190 21.36 3.46 7.08
N CYS A 191 21.16 2.69 6.01
CA CYS A 191 21.77 1.38 5.79
C CYS A 191 22.10 1.14 4.30
N GLN A 192 22.94 2.01 3.74
CA GLN A 192 23.39 1.95 2.34
C GLN A 192 23.87 0.57 1.88
N GLY A 193 24.69 -0.13 2.67
CA GLY A 193 25.19 -1.48 2.32
C GLY A 193 24.05 -2.49 2.11
N PRO A 194 23.20 -2.72 3.13
CA PRO A 194 21.99 -3.53 2.97
C PRO A 194 21.08 -3.07 1.83
N HIS A 195 20.84 -1.76 1.68
CA HIS A 195 20.00 -1.23 0.60
C HIS A 195 20.55 -1.53 -0.79
N LYS A 196 21.85 -1.32 -1.02
CA LYS A 196 22.52 -1.66 -2.28
C LYS A 196 22.40 -3.14 -2.61
N LEU A 197 22.52 -4.01 -1.60
CA LEU A 197 22.30 -5.45 -1.79
C LEU A 197 20.85 -5.72 -2.23
N MET A 198 19.85 -5.11 -1.58
CA MET A 198 18.44 -5.33 -1.95
C MET A 198 18.13 -4.87 -3.36
N VAL A 199 18.67 -3.72 -3.78
CA VAL A 199 18.52 -3.21 -5.15
C VAL A 199 19.24 -4.09 -6.17
N ALA A 200 20.38 -4.69 -5.81
CA ALA A 200 21.13 -5.56 -6.71
C ALA A 200 20.46 -6.93 -6.96
N VAL A 201 19.57 -7.36 -6.07
CA VAL A 201 19.02 -8.74 -6.04
C VAL A 201 17.51 -8.80 -6.22
N SER A 202 16.83 -7.66 -6.34
CA SER A 202 15.39 -7.56 -6.53
C SER A 202 15.09 -6.74 -7.77
N GLU A 203 14.17 -7.20 -8.62
CA GLU A 203 13.66 -6.43 -9.76
C GLU A 203 12.88 -5.20 -9.30
N ASP A 204 12.02 -5.39 -8.28
CA ASP A 204 11.34 -4.31 -7.57
C ASP A 204 11.72 -4.33 -6.09
N VAL A 205 12.46 -3.32 -5.64
CA VAL A 205 12.85 -3.19 -4.23
C VAL A 205 11.67 -2.78 -3.34
N LEU A 206 10.66 -2.11 -3.89
CA LEU A 206 9.45 -1.72 -3.14
C LEU A 206 8.61 -2.95 -2.78
N GLU A 207 8.60 -3.99 -3.63
CA GLU A 207 7.96 -5.25 -3.27
C GLU A 207 8.61 -5.93 -2.05
N VAL A 208 9.91 -5.76 -1.85
CA VAL A 208 10.62 -6.24 -0.65
C VAL A 208 10.26 -5.36 0.55
N TYR A 209 10.30 -4.05 0.38
CA TYR A 209 10.05 -3.07 1.44
C TYR A 209 8.59 -2.98 1.85
N SER A 210 7.62 -3.42 1.04
CA SER A 210 6.21 -3.49 1.42
C SER A 210 5.93 -4.42 2.61
N ASP A 211 6.85 -5.33 2.93
CA ASP A 211 6.74 -6.19 4.12
C ASP A 211 7.40 -5.60 5.38
N TRP A 212 7.88 -4.34 5.38
CA TRP A 212 8.59 -3.78 6.54
C TRP A 212 7.78 -3.82 7.84
N GLN A 213 6.46 -3.57 7.79
CA GLN A 213 5.56 -3.71 8.95
C GLN A 213 5.36 -5.18 9.32
N ARG A 214 5.27 -6.06 8.31
CA ARG A 214 5.13 -7.51 8.50
C ARG A 214 6.35 -8.11 9.19
N TRP A 215 7.57 -7.61 8.93
CA TRP A 215 8.75 -8.05 9.65
C TRP A 215 8.61 -7.83 11.16
N ILE A 216 7.95 -6.75 11.58
CA ILE A 216 7.82 -6.40 12.99
C ILE A 216 6.58 -7.07 13.60
N PHE A 217 5.41 -6.81 13.03
CA PHE A 217 4.14 -7.27 13.57
C PHE A 217 3.77 -8.69 13.14
N GLY A 218 4.34 -9.24 12.08
CA GLY A 218 4.03 -10.59 11.61
C GLY A 218 5.07 -11.61 12.04
N GLU A 219 6.33 -11.35 11.67
CA GLU A 219 7.38 -12.36 11.68
C GLU A 219 8.27 -12.33 12.93
N LEU A 220 8.30 -11.22 13.66
CA LEU A 220 9.18 -11.06 14.82
C LEU A 220 8.71 -11.96 15.98
N PRO A 221 9.60 -12.72 16.66
CA PRO A 221 9.18 -13.60 17.75
C PRO A 221 8.57 -12.83 18.94
N PHE A 222 7.71 -13.49 19.71
CA PHE A 222 6.88 -12.83 20.73
C PHE A 222 7.69 -12.02 21.76
N ALA A 223 8.80 -12.57 22.26
CA ALA A 223 9.69 -11.88 23.20
C ALA A 223 10.29 -10.59 22.62
N TYR A 224 10.44 -10.48 21.30
CA TYR A 224 11.01 -9.32 20.63
C TYR A 224 9.94 -8.28 20.35
N ILE A 225 8.80 -8.70 19.80
CA ILE A 225 7.72 -7.76 19.46
C ILE A 225 7.14 -7.10 20.72
N THR A 226 7.02 -7.81 21.84
CA THR A 226 6.58 -7.21 23.11
C THR A 226 7.56 -6.13 23.60
N ARG A 227 8.87 -6.36 23.47
CA ARG A 227 9.91 -5.37 23.78
C ARG A 227 9.86 -4.16 22.85
N VAL A 228 9.61 -4.36 21.56
CA VAL A 228 9.40 -3.28 20.59
C VAL A 228 8.12 -2.50 20.92
N PHE A 229 7.05 -3.20 21.28
CA PHE A 229 5.74 -2.63 21.57
C PHE A 229 5.76 -1.78 22.85
N ASP A 230 6.50 -2.20 23.88
CA ASP A 230 6.78 -1.40 25.09
C ASP A 230 7.29 0.01 24.71
N VAL A 231 8.26 0.09 23.80
CA VAL A 231 8.84 1.37 23.38
C VAL A 231 7.96 2.10 22.37
N PHE A 232 7.23 1.38 21.52
CA PHE A 232 6.28 1.95 20.57
C PHE A 232 5.14 2.70 21.27
N LEU A 233 4.59 2.19 22.37
CA LEU A 233 3.50 2.90 23.09
C LEU A 233 3.97 4.25 23.66
N VAL A 234 5.24 4.34 24.09
CA VAL A 234 5.84 5.57 24.62
C VAL A 234 6.33 6.51 23.51
N GLU A 235 7.15 6.01 22.59
CA GLU A 235 7.82 6.84 21.58
C GLU A 235 7.09 6.86 20.22
N GLY A 236 6.04 6.08 20.01
CA GLY A 236 5.23 6.07 18.79
C GLY A 236 5.92 5.48 17.56
N TYR A 237 5.29 5.71 16.40
CA TYR A 237 5.56 5.02 15.12
C TYR A 237 7.00 5.06 14.60
N LYS A 238 7.76 6.11 14.98
CA LYS A 238 9.19 6.24 14.67
C LYS A 238 10.01 5.01 15.11
N VAL A 239 9.60 4.34 16.19
CA VAL A 239 10.29 3.14 16.71
C VAL A 239 10.27 2.02 15.68
N LEU A 240 9.16 1.83 14.97
CA LEU A 240 9.00 0.74 14.02
C LEU A 240 10.00 0.86 12.87
N PHE A 241 10.17 2.05 12.28
CA PHE A 241 11.19 2.27 11.26
C PHE A 241 12.61 1.98 11.78
N ARG A 242 12.95 2.38 13.01
CA ARG A 242 14.27 2.09 13.60
C ARG A 242 14.52 0.58 13.70
N VAL A 243 13.51 -0.16 14.14
CA VAL A 243 13.59 -1.62 14.30
C VAL A 243 13.70 -2.29 12.92
N ALA A 244 12.89 -1.91 11.93
CA ALA A 244 13.00 -2.44 10.57
C ALA A 244 14.38 -2.18 9.95
N LEU A 245 14.96 -0.98 10.13
CA LEU A 245 16.33 -0.68 9.69
C LEU A 245 17.38 -1.52 10.43
N ALA A 246 17.18 -1.79 11.71
CA ALA A 246 18.07 -2.66 12.48
C ALA A 246 18.00 -4.12 12.02
N LEU A 247 16.80 -4.64 11.76
CA LEU A 247 16.58 -5.98 11.19
C LEU A 247 17.33 -6.12 9.86
N LEU A 248 17.19 -5.13 8.97
CA LEU A 248 17.88 -5.15 7.67
C LEU A 248 19.41 -5.12 7.81
N LYS A 249 19.94 -4.40 8.82
CA LYS A 249 21.38 -4.41 9.14
C LYS A 249 21.85 -5.76 9.67
N PHE A 250 21.07 -6.44 10.51
CA PHE A 250 21.43 -7.77 11.01
C PHE A 250 21.35 -8.82 9.91
N PHE A 251 20.29 -8.79 9.11
CA PHE A 251 20.14 -9.67 7.95
C PHE A 251 21.36 -9.59 7.03
N HIS A 252 21.76 -8.38 6.65
CA HIS A 252 22.95 -8.17 5.82
C HIS A 252 24.24 -8.65 6.49
N LYS A 253 24.38 -8.46 7.81
CA LYS A 253 25.55 -8.95 8.56
C LYS A 253 25.63 -10.47 8.54
N VAL A 254 24.51 -11.16 8.74
CA VAL A 254 24.45 -12.64 8.71
C VAL A 254 24.70 -13.16 7.30
N ARG A 255 24.21 -12.45 6.27
CA ARG A 255 24.41 -12.81 4.86
C ARG A 255 25.79 -12.48 4.30
N GLY A 256 26.57 -11.60 4.93
CA GLY A 256 27.85 -11.07 4.41
C GLY A 256 28.97 -12.08 4.12
N GLY A 257 28.67 -13.38 4.11
CA GLY A 257 29.56 -14.47 3.72
C GLY A 257 28.90 -15.63 2.97
N GLN A 258 27.65 -15.52 2.52
CA GLN A 258 26.94 -16.60 1.79
C GLN A 258 26.54 -16.13 0.37
N PRO A 259 26.79 -16.93 -0.68
CA PRO A 259 26.30 -16.64 -2.03
C PRO A 259 24.76 -16.67 -2.08
N MET A 260 24.16 -15.84 -2.94
CA MET A 260 22.72 -15.86 -3.15
C MET A 260 22.32 -17.06 -4.00
N GLU A 261 21.70 -18.06 -3.38
CA GLU A 261 21.10 -19.21 -4.07
C GLU A 261 19.58 -19.07 -4.28
N SER A 262 18.94 -18.15 -3.55
CA SER A 262 17.47 -17.99 -3.53
C SER A 262 17.01 -16.81 -4.37
N ASN A 263 16.13 -17.07 -5.34
CA ASN A 263 15.45 -16.09 -6.18
C ASN A 263 14.39 -15.25 -5.40
N ASN A 264 14.35 -15.30 -4.05
CA ASN A 264 13.31 -14.63 -3.27
C ASN A 264 13.85 -14.01 -1.97
N VAL A 265 14.56 -12.89 -2.11
CA VAL A 265 15.10 -12.10 -0.99
C VAL A 265 14.04 -11.71 0.04
N LYS A 266 12.80 -11.48 -0.40
CA LYS A 266 11.67 -11.14 0.47
C LYS A 266 11.38 -12.28 1.45
N ARG A 267 11.33 -13.53 0.96
CA ARG A 267 11.16 -14.72 1.80
C ARG A 267 12.36 -14.96 2.71
N ASP A 268 13.58 -14.73 2.22
CA ASP A 268 14.79 -14.86 3.06
C ASP A 268 14.77 -13.92 4.27
N ILE A 269 14.36 -12.66 4.08
CA ILE A 269 14.21 -11.70 5.19
C ILE A 269 13.17 -12.20 6.18
N GLN A 270 12.00 -12.66 5.70
CA GLN A 270 10.95 -13.17 6.58
C GLN A 270 11.45 -14.36 7.43
N MET A 271 12.14 -15.33 6.83
CA MET A 271 12.71 -16.47 7.56
C MET A 271 13.77 -16.02 8.57
N PHE A 272 14.69 -15.14 8.15
CA PHE A 272 15.69 -14.57 9.06
C PHE A 272 15.05 -13.88 10.28
N VAL A 273 13.96 -13.14 10.08
CA VAL A 273 13.28 -12.43 11.16
C VAL A 273 12.59 -13.39 12.12
N ARG A 274 11.99 -14.48 11.62
CA ARG A 274 11.42 -15.55 12.46
C ARG A 274 12.48 -16.22 13.33
N ASP A 275 13.66 -16.46 12.75
CA ASP A 275 14.77 -17.15 13.41
C ASP A 275 15.76 -16.20 14.10
N LEU A 276 15.36 -14.93 14.31
CA LEU A 276 16.25 -13.90 14.87
C LEU A 276 16.80 -14.29 16.25
N ASN A 277 16.02 -15.03 17.04
CA ASN A 277 16.41 -15.52 18.36
C ASN A 277 17.63 -16.44 18.35
N GLN A 278 17.96 -17.05 17.21
CA GLN A 278 19.14 -17.89 17.06
C GLN A 278 20.45 -17.08 17.01
N CYS A 279 20.39 -15.78 16.72
CA CYS A 279 21.59 -14.97 16.47
C CYS A 279 21.64 -13.61 17.17
N VAL A 280 20.52 -13.03 17.60
CA VAL A 280 20.47 -11.68 18.17
C VAL A 280 19.45 -11.63 19.30
N ALA A 281 19.87 -11.27 20.52
CA ALA A 281 18.96 -11.04 21.65
C ALA A 281 18.08 -9.77 21.50
N PRO A 282 16.92 -9.67 22.18
CA PRO A 282 16.03 -8.49 22.08
C PRO A 282 16.72 -7.17 22.42
N GLU A 283 17.58 -7.16 23.43
CA GLU A 283 18.35 -5.98 23.86
C GLU A 283 19.29 -5.52 22.74
N LYS A 284 19.94 -6.46 22.05
CA LYS A 284 20.84 -6.16 20.93
C LYS A 284 20.11 -5.62 19.71
N LEU A 285 18.89 -6.08 19.46
CA LEU A 285 18.03 -5.49 18.43
C LEU A 285 17.72 -4.02 18.73
N LEU A 286 17.26 -3.73 19.96
CA LEU A 286 16.90 -2.37 20.37
C LEU A 286 18.13 -1.45 20.47
N GLU A 287 19.26 -1.91 21.01
CA GLU A 287 20.53 -1.18 21.00
C GLU A 287 20.89 -0.74 19.57
N LYS A 288 20.81 -1.65 18.60
CA LYS A 288 21.09 -1.35 17.20
C LYS A 288 20.09 -0.37 16.59
N ALA A 289 18.81 -0.50 16.90
CA ALA A 289 17.75 0.39 16.44
C ALA A 289 17.91 1.82 16.98
N PHE A 290 18.27 1.97 18.26
CA PHE A 290 18.46 3.29 18.89
C PHE A 290 19.83 3.92 18.59
N ALA A 291 20.83 3.13 18.17
CA ALA A 291 22.11 3.64 17.69
C ALA A 291 22.03 4.44 16.38
N ILE A 292 20.90 4.37 15.65
CA ILE A 292 20.68 5.19 14.43
C ILE A 292 20.56 6.67 14.85
N ARG A 293 21.60 7.44 14.52
CA ARG A 293 21.71 8.88 14.83
C ARG A 293 20.89 9.72 13.84
N LEU A 294 20.58 10.96 14.26
CA LEU A 294 19.92 11.98 13.41
C LEU A 294 18.63 11.48 12.74
N PHE A 295 17.86 10.64 13.43
CA PHE A 295 16.64 10.04 12.92
C PHE A 295 15.44 10.68 13.62
N SER A 296 14.77 11.59 12.92
CA SER A 296 13.79 12.52 13.47
C SER A 296 12.35 12.22 13.03
N ARG A 297 11.35 12.60 13.85
CA ARG A 297 9.93 12.50 13.44
C ARG A 297 9.62 13.40 12.25
N LYS A 298 10.19 14.61 12.25
CA LYS A 298 10.01 15.61 11.20
C LYS A 298 10.47 15.08 9.84
N GLU A 299 11.60 14.39 9.79
CA GLU A 299 12.08 13.76 8.56
C GLU A 299 11.11 12.69 8.04
N ILE A 300 10.65 11.79 8.91
CA ILE A 300 9.65 10.76 8.54
C ILE A 300 8.39 11.43 8.01
N GLN A 301 7.88 12.44 8.71
CA GLN A 301 6.68 13.16 8.32
C GLN A 301 6.84 13.84 6.95
N LEU A 302 7.98 14.49 6.71
CA LEU A 302 8.26 15.14 5.42
C LEU A 302 8.39 14.12 4.28
N LEU A 303 9.06 12.98 4.52
CA LEU A 303 9.14 11.89 3.54
C LEU A 303 7.76 11.31 3.26
N GLN A 304 6.95 11.05 4.29
CA GLN A 304 5.59 10.54 4.12
C GLN A 304 4.71 11.51 3.34
N MET A 305 4.74 12.81 3.66
CA MET A 305 3.99 13.84 2.91
C MET A 305 4.44 13.92 1.45
N ALA A 306 5.76 13.85 1.20
CA ALA A 306 6.31 13.85 -0.16
C ALA A 306 5.88 12.60 -0.95
N ASN A 307 5.93 11.42 -0.31
CA ASN A 307 5.57 10.15 -0.92
C ASN A 307 4.04 10.03 -1.14
N GLU A 308 3.20 10.47 -0.19
CA GLU A 308 1.74 10.55 -0.39
C GLU A 308 1.41 11.47 -1.57
N LYS A 309 2.03 12.66 -1.64
CA LYS A 309 1.84 13.59 -2.77
C LYS A 309 2.30 12.97 -4.10
N ALA A 310 3.42 12.26 -4.11
CA ALA A 310 3.93 11.59 -5.32
C ALA A 310 3.00 10.48 -5.79
N LEU A 311 2.44 9.68 -4.86
CA LEU A 311 1.46 8.63 -5.18
C LEU A 311 0.17 9.24 -5.74
N GLN A 312 -0.34 10.30 -5.11
CA GLN A 312 -1.51 11.05 -5.59
C GLN A 312 -1.29 11.62 -7.00
N GLN A 313 -0.12 12.21 -7.26
CA GLN A 313 0.25 12.72 -8.60
C GLN A 313 0.30 11.62 -9.66
N LYS A 314 0.56 10.37 -9.25
CA LYS A 314 0.54 9.19 -10.13
C LYS A 314 -0.84 8.53 -10.25
N GLY A 315 -1.86 9.05 -9.54
CA GLY A 315 -3.21 8.46 -9.47
C GLY A 315 -3.38 7.37 -8.40
N ILE A 316 -2.30 6.96 -7.73
CA ILE A 316 -2.31 5.86 -6.77
C ILE A 316 -2.86 6.37 -5.44
N THR A 317 -4.16 6.18 -5.20
CA THR A 317 -4.83 6.65 -3.98
C THR A 317 -5.57 5.54 -3.22
N VAL A 318 -5.95 4.47 -3.91
CA VAL A 318 -6.69 3.32 -3.37
C VAL A 318 -6.11 2.01 -3.84
N LYS A 319 -6.33 0.93 -3.07
CA LYS A 319 -5.90 -0.40 -3.47
C LYS A 319 -6.84 -0.92 -4.56
N GLN A 320 -6.38 -0.95 -5.80
CA GLN A 320 -7.13 -1.56 -6.90
C GLN A 320 -6.97 -3.09 -6.83
N LYS A 321 -8.08 -3.83 -6.74
CA LYS A 321 -8.07 -5.29 -6.90
C LYS A 321 -7.60 -5.61 -8.32
N ARG A 322 -6.35 -6.10 -8.48
CA ARG A 322 -5.89 -6.75 -9.71
C ARG A 322 -6.73 -8.02 -9.90
N ALA A 323 -7.80 -7.95 -10.68
CA ALA A 323 -8.36 -9.16 -11.28
C ALA A 323 -7.34 -9.65 -12.33
N VAL A 324 -6.56 -10.66 -11.97
CA VAL A 324 -5.79 -11.41 -12.96
C VAL A 324 -6.81 -12.16 -13.81
N ILE A 325 -7.15 -11.62 -14.97
CA ILE A 325 -8.06 -12.30 -15.89
C ILE A 325 -7.28 -13.43 -16.57
N THR A 326 -7.25 -14.59 -15.92
CA THR A 326 -6.82 -15.84 -16.52
C THR A 326 -8.02 -16.40 -17.28
N HIS A 327 -7.88 -16.51 -18.61
CA HIS A 327 -8.87 -16.94 -19.61
C HIS A 327 -9.79 -15.86 -20.18
N LEU A 328 -9.35 -15.24 -21.28
CA LEU A 328 -10.20 -14.50 -22.21
C LEU A 328 -10.18 -15.19 -23.59
N GLY A 329 -10.96 -16.25 -23.73
CA GLY A 329 -11.21 -16.87 -25.03
C GLY A 329 -12.47 -16.32 -25.67
N THR A 330 -12.37 -15.69 -26.84
CA THR A 330 -13.45 -15.22 -27.75
C THR A 330 -14.46 -14.19 -27.20
N PHE A 331 -14.77 -13.21 -28.06
CA PHE A 331 -15.56 -11.98 -27.84
C PHE A 331 -16.97 -12.16 -27.21
N THR A 332 -17.49 -13.40 -27.17
CA THR A 332 -18.76 -13.74 -26.52
C THR A 332 -18.60 -14.19 -25.06
N ASN A 333 -17.45 -14.77 -24.67
CA ASN A 333 -17.19 -15.21 -23.29
C ASN A 333 -16.49 -14.12 -22.44
N THR A 334 -15.96 -13.07 -23.05
CA THR A 334 -15.56 -11.83 -22.36
C THR A 334 -16.69 -11.22 -21.54
N LYS A 335 -17.94 -11.36 -22.01
CA LYS A 335 -19.15 -10.95 -21.26
C LYS A 335 -19.33 -11.68 -19.94
N ARG A 336 -18.71 -12.84 -19.71
CA ARG A 336 -18.82 -13.59 -18.44
C ARG A 336 -17.61 -13.38 -17.53
N ALA A 337 -16.40 -13.25 -18.08
CA ALA A 337 -15.18 -13.12 -17.28
C ALA A 337 -14.96 -11.71 -16.67
N LEU A 338 -15.47 -10.65 -17.31
CA LEU A 338 -15.46 -9.28 -16.76
C LEU A 338 -16.60 -9.02 -15.73
N CYS A 339 -17.53 -9.96 -15.56
CA CYS A 339 -18.83 -9.74 -14.90
C CYS A 339 -18.92 -10.25 -13.44
N THR A 340 -17.82 -10.50 -12.75
CA THR A 340 -17.87 -11.03 -11.37
C THR A 340 -17.74 -10.00 -10.25
N LEU A 341 -17.67 -8.68 -10.51
CA LEU A 341 -17.51 -7.68 -9.43
C LEU A 341 -18.40 -6.42 -9.47
N SER A 342 -19.10 -6.12 -10.56
CA SER A 342 -20.14 -5.08 -10.61
C SER A 342 -20.89 -5.23 -11.92
N MET A 343 -22.18 -4.86 -11.99
CA MET A 343 -22.99 -4.95 -13.22
C MET A 343 -22.53 -3.87 -14.20
N PRO A 344 -21.82 -4.19 -15.29
CA PRO A 344 -21.48 -3.19 -16.30
C PRO A 344 -22.69 -2.97 -17.22
N TYR A 345 -22.93 -1.72 -17.62
CA TYR A 345 -23.98 -1.38 -18.58
C TYR A 345 -23.32 -0.96 -19.89
N LEU A 346 -23.77 -1.56 -20.99
CA LEU A 346 -23.25 -1.27 -22.32
C LEU A 346 -23.78 0.08 -22.81
N LEU A 347 -22.88 0.97 -23.20
CA LEU A 347 -23.21 2.20 -23.90
C LEU A 347 -22.85 2.05 -25.39
N LEU A 348 -23.88 1.90 -26.24
CA LEU A 348 -23.72 1.88 -27.71
C LEU A 348 -23.72 3.31 -28.23
N LEU A 349 -22.63 3.71 -28.89
CA LEU A 349 -22.36 5.11 -29.22
C LEU A 349 -22.01 5.26 -30.70
N PHE A 350 -22.71 6.17 -31.37
CA PHE A 350 -22.59 6.42 -32.83
C PHE A 350 -22.05 7.82 -33.16
N HIS A 351 -21.77 8.64 -32.15
CA HIS A 351 -21.24 10.00 -32.32
C HIS A 351 -20.68 10.53 -31.00
N LEU A 352 -19.66 11.38 -31.06
CA LEU A 352 -18.90 11.84 -29.90
C LEU A 352 -19.74 12.65 -28.88
N GLY A 353 -20.74 13.40 -29.37
CA GLY A 353 -21.71 14.09 -28.50
C GLY A 353 -22.54 13.12 -27.62
N ARG A 354 -22.94 11.96 -28.17
CA ARG A 354 -23.61 10.92 -27.38
C ARG A 354 -22.63 10.22 -26.46
N PHE A 355 -21.38 10.05 -26.88
CA PHE A 355 -20.33 9.47 -26.06
C PHE A 355 -20.18 10.26 -24.76
N TYR A 356 -19.99 11.58 -24.82
CA TYR A 356 -19.84 12.36 -23.60
C TYR A 356 -21.11 12.38 -22.76
N LEU A 357 -22.30 12.45 -23.38
CA LEU A 357 -23.56 12.44 -22.66
C LEU A 357 -23.73 11.18 -21.78
N HIS A 358 -23.21 10.03 -22.23
CA HIS A 358 -23.36 8.77 -21.50
C HIS A 358 -22.13 8.38 -20.67
N CYS A 359 -20.95 8.90 -20.98
CA CYS A 359 -19.70 8.57 -20.28
C CYS A 359 -19.33 9.59 -19.18
N GLU A 360 -19.89 10.81 -19.20
CA GLU A 360 -19.75 11.75 -18.08
C GLU A 360 -20.49 11.24 -16.83
N GLY A 361 -19.86 11.36 -15.67
CA GLY A 361 -20.35 10.81 -14.40
C GLY A 361 -19.93 9.36 -14.17
N HIS A 362 -19.17 8.75 -15.09
CA HIS A 362 -18.65 7.40 -14.97
C HIS A 362 -17.12 7.42 -14.95
N GLU A 363 -16.55 7.04 -13.80
CA GLU A 363 -15.12 6.91 -13.58
C GLU A 363 -14.85 5.62 -12.78
N PRO A 364 -13.93 4.74 -13.22
CA PRO A 364 -13.21 4.76 -14.49
C PRO A 364 -14.08 4.26 -15.67
N THR A 365 -13.56 4.37 -16.90
CA THR A 365 -14.19 3.77 -18.10
C THR A 365 -13.23 2.85 -18.84
N LEU A 366 -13.76 1.75 -19.39
CA LEU A 366 -13.04 0.83 -20.26
C LEU A 366 -13.58 0.94 -21.69
N LEU A 367 -12.70 1.29 -22.62
CA LEU A 367 -13.00 1.44 -24.04
C LEU A 367 -12.53 0.20 -24.81
N LEU A 368 -13.42 -0.46 -25.53
CA LEU A 368 -13.13 -1.56 -26.45
C LEU A 368 -13.51 -1.18 -27.88
N ILE A 369 -12.62 -1.48 -28.82
CA ILE A 369 -12.79 -1.21 -30.25
C ILE A 369 -12.57 -2.50 -31.01
N LYS A 370 -13.46 -2.76 -31.95
CA LYS A 370 -13.31 -3.78 -32.98
C LYS A 370 -13.28 -3.11 -34.34
N THR A 371 -12.23 -3.35 -35.11
CA THR A 371 -12.09 -2.81 -36.47
C THR A 371 -12.88 -3.67 -37.48
N THR A 372 -13.14 -3.13 -38.68
CA THR A 372 -13.72 -3.90 -39.79
C THR A 372 -12.84 -5.08 -40.22
N ASN A 373 -11.52 -4.96 -40.00
CA ASN A 373 -10.52 -6.02 -40.20
C ASN A 373 -10.48 -7.05 -39.06
N GLN A 374 -11.44 -7.02 -38.13
CA GLN A 374 -11.56 -7.94 -36.98
C GLN A 374 -10.42 -7.83 -35.94
N GLU A 375 -9.61 -6.78 -35.99
CA GLU A 375 -8.64 -6.47 -34.94
C GLU A 375 -9.35 -5.88 -33.72
N VAL A 376 -8.83 -6.14 -32.52
CA VAL A 376 -9.45 -5.70 -31.26
C VAL A 376 -8.41 -4.99 -30.41
N CYS A 377 -8.69 -3.75 -30.04
CA CYS A 377 -7.84 -2.92 -29.18
C CYS A 377 -8.68 -2.03 -28.27
N GLY A 378 -8.05 -1.32 -27.35
CA GLY A 378 -8.78 -0.51 -26.39
C GLY A 378 -7.90 0.22 -25.40
N ALA A 379 -8.57 0.87 -24.44
CA ALA A 379 -7.92 1.61 -23.37
C ALA A 379 -8.73 1.54 -22.08
N PHE A 380 -8.01 1.50 -20.96
CA PHE A 380 -8.57 1.81 -19.65
C PHE A 380 -8.30 3.28 -19.33
N LEU A 381 -9.33 3.99 -18.89
CA LEU A 381 -9.33 5.43 -18.72
C LEU A 381 -9.72 5.77 -17.29
N SER A 382 -8.78 6.35 -16.57
CA SER A 382 -8.81 6.45 -15.11
C SER A 382 -9.66 7.59 -14.56
N THR A 383 -10.08 8.54 -15.41
CA THR A 383 -10.76 9.78 -14.98
C THR A 383 -12.03 10.04 -15.76
N ASP A 384 -12.97 10.71 -15.12
CA ASP A 384 -14.24 11.15 -15.69
C ASP A 384 -14.06 12.05 -16.92
N TRP A 385 -14.88 11.85 -17.95
CA TRP A 385 -14.83 12.61 -19.20
C TRP A 385 -15.26 14.07 -19.08
N SER A 386 -15.89 14.48 -17.98
CA SER A 386 -16.25 15.87 -17.67
C SER A 386 -15.01 16.76 -17.48
N GLU A 387 -13.87 16.16 -17.12
CA GLU A 387 -12.56 16.80 -16.95
C GLU A 387 -12.10 17.58 -18.19
N ARG A 388 -12.51 17.15 -19.39
CA ARG A 388 -12.20 17.85 -20.66
C ARG A 388 -12.66 19.31 -20.68
N ARG A 389 -13.66 19.67 -19.86
CA ARG A 389 -14.21 21.03 -19.78
C ARG A 389 -13.36 21.97 -18.92
N ARG A 390 -12.43 21.44 -18.10
CA ARG A 390 -11.64 22.27 -17.16
C ARG A 390 -10.79 23.33 -17.84
N SER A 391 -10.43 23.16 -19.11
CA SER A 391 -9.58 24.09 -19.86
C SER A 391 -10.32 25.00 -20.84
N GLY A 392 -11.65 25.13 -20.72
CA GLY A 392 -12.44 26.12 -21.47
C GLY A 392 -12.39 25.94 -23.00
N ASN A 393 -13.00 24.86 -23.51
CA ASN A 393 -13.07 24.44 -24.92
C ASN A 393 -11.73 24.24 -25.65
N LYS A 394 -10.59 24.56 -25.03
CA LYS A 394 -9.26 24.20 -25.55
C LYS A 394 -8.97 22.73 -25.26
N LEU A 395 -8.58 21.97 -26.29
CA LEU A 395 -8.14 20.59 -26.14
C LEU A 395 -6.95 20.53 -25.17
N SER A 396 -7.16 19.88 -24.03
CA SER A 396 -6.14 19.66 -23.00
C SER A 396 -6.16 18.21 -22.57
N PHE A 397 -4.97 17.71 -22.21
CA PHE A 397 -4.83 16.36 -21.68
C PHE A 397 -5.13 16.34 -20.17
N PHE A 398 -5.84 15.31 -19.76
CA PHE A 398 -6.19 14.95 -18.38
C PHE A 398 -6.00 13.44 -18.21
N GLY A 399 -6.27 12.91 -17.02
CA GLY A 399 -6.02 11.51 -16.66
C GLY A 399 -4.80 11.29 -15.78
N THR A 400 -4.65 10.06 -15.30
CA THR A 400 -3.58 9.67 -14.38
C THR A 400 -2.69 8.59 -15.01
N GLY A 401 -1.60 8.24 -14.33
CA GLY A 401 -0.70 7.15 -14.73
C GLY A 401 -1.35 5.76 -14.72
N GLU A 402 -2.61 5.65 -14.30
CA GLU A 402 -3.38 4.40 -14.31
C GLU A 402 -4.01 4.10 -15.67
N CYS A 403 -4.05 5.07 -16.59
CA CYS A 403 -4.43 4.81 -17.97
C CYS A 403 -3.47 3.80 -18.60
N PHE A 404 -4.01 2.86 -19.37
CA PHE A 404 -3.22 1.96 -20.20
C PHE A 404 -3.97 1.64 -21.48
N VAL A 405 -3.22 1.34 -22.54
CA VAL A 405 -3.77 0.89 -23.83
C VAL A 405 -3.42 -0.55 -24.07
N PHE A 406 -4.23 -1.24 -24.86
CA PHE A 406 -4.02 -2.66 -25.13
C PHE A 406 -4.48 -3.05 -26.53
N ARG A 407 -3.89 -4.13 -27.04
CA ARG A 407 -4.37 -4.91 -28.18
C ARG A 407 -4.74 -6.31 -27.69
N LEU A 408 -5.78 -6.89 -28.25
CA LEU A 408 -6.26 -8.25 -27.94
C LEU A 408 -6.13 -9.19 -29.15
N GLN A 409 -6.22 -8.65 -30.36
CA GLN A 409 -6.10 -9.40 -31.62
C GLN A 409 -5.26 -8.55 -32.60
N PRO A 410 -4.25 -9.10 -33.30
CA PRO A 410 -3.90 -10.52 -33.42
C PRO A 410 -3.20 -11.14 -32.20
N GLU A 411 -2.53 -10.32 -31.39
CA GLU A 411 -1.82 -10.74 -30.18
C GLU A 411 -2.27 -9.89 -28.98
N VAL A 412 -2.23 -10.49 -27.79
CA VAL A 412 -2.61 -9.82 -26.55
C VAL A 412 -1.40 -9.09 -25.98
N GLU A 413 -1.47 -7.76 -25.93
CA GLU A 413 -0.39 -6.93 -25.40
C GLU A 413 -0.96 -5.70 -24.69
N ARG A 414 -0.33 -5.32 -23.57
CA ARG A 414 -0.76 -4.20 -22.71
C ARG A 414 0.40 -3.22 -22.52
N TYR A 415 0.14 -1.96 -22.84
CA TYR A 415 1.08 -0.85 -22.72
C TYR A 415 0.63 0.08 -21.61
N GLU A 416 1.45 0.14 -20.57
CA GLU A 416 1.23 0.98 -19.39
C GLU A 416 2.06 2.26 -19.52
N TRP A 417 1.76 3.25 -18.69
CA TRP A 417 2.49 4.51 -18.69
C TRP A 417 4.01 4.29 -18.50
N VAL A 418 4.83 4.87 -19.39
CA VAL A 418 6.26 4.51 -19.60
C VAL A 418 7.14 4.65 -18.36
N VAL A 419 6.79 5.57 -17.47
CA VAL A 419 7.52 5.80 -16.21
C VAL A 419 7.46 4.58 -15.27
N ILE A 420 6.53 3.64 -15.51
CA ILE A 420 6.37 2.41 -14.72
C ILE A 420 7.34 1.29 -15.18
N LYS A 421 7.87 1.33 -16.42
CA LYS A 421 8.67 0.21 -16.96
C LYS A 421 10.11 0.52 -17.37
N HIS A 422 10.44 1.73 -17.83
CA HIS A 422 11.81 2.03 -18.31
C HIS A 422 12.24 3.48 -18.01
N PRO A 423 12.89 3.73 -16.86
CA PRO A 423 13.48 5.03 -16.52
C PRO A 423 14.58 5.48 -17.49
N GLU A 424 15.21 4.54 -18.21
CA GLU A 424 16.33 4.81 -19.13
C GLU A 424 15.94 5.42 -20.49
N LEU A 425 14.69 5.25 -20.95
CA LEU A 425 14.25 5.79 -22.26
C LEU A 425 14.11 7.32 -22.28
N GLY A 426 14.08 7.98 -21.11
CA GLY A 426 14.11 9.44 -21.00
C GLY A 426 15.46 10.09 -21.29
N LYS A 427 16.52 9.30 -21.54
CA LYS A 427 17.90 9.80 -21.72
C LYS A 427 18.30 10.09 -23.17
N VAL A 428 17.54 9.68 -24.19
CA VAL A 428 18.10 9.58 -25.56
C VAL A 428 17.93 10.82 -26.45
N ASN A 429 17.03 11.77 -26.16
CA ASN A 429 16.76 12.89 -27.08
C ASN A 429 17.18 14.28 -26.56
N ALA A 430 18.34 14.39 -25.91
CA ALA A 430 18.88 15.68 -25.45
C ALA A 430 20.16 16.14 -26.18
N SER A 431 20.60 15.45 -27.23
CA SER A 431 21.80 15.83 -27.98
C SER A 431 21.60 15.82 -29.50
N SER A 432 21.02 16.89 -30.03
CA SER A 432 21.24 17.28 -31.43
C SER A 432 21.07 18.81 -31.60
N GLY A 433 22.20 19.48 -31.86
CA GLY A 433 22.36 20.89 -32.29
C GLY A 433 22.67 21.86 -31.13
N ASP A 434 23.77 22.61 -31.07
CA ASP A 434 24.90 22.84 -31.99
C ASP A 434 26.11 23.40 -31.19
N ASN A 435 27.30 22.94 -31.57
CA ASN A 435 28.68 23.46 -31.50
C ASN A 435 29.09 24.60 -30.54
N ASP A 436 30.12 24.37 -29.71
CA ASP A 436 31.51 24.78 -30.07
C ASP A 436 32.62 24.24 -29.14
N ALA A 437 33.65 23.71 -29.82
CA ALA A 437 35.10 23.69 -29.55
C ALA A 437 35.75 23.14 -28.24
N ASN A 438 36.60 22.13 -28.47
CA ASN A 438 37.91 21.82 -27.86
C ASN A 438 38.02 21.34 -26.40
N SER A 439 38.30 20.03 -26.21
CA SER A 439 39.68 19.53 -26.03
C SER A 439 39.74 18.06 -25.53
N SER A 440 40.55 17.25 -26.24
CA SER A 440 41.36 16.10 -25.81
C SER A 440 40.89 15.09 -24.74
N GLN A 441 40.56 13.89 -25.22
CA GLN A 441 40.98 12.54 -24.76
C GLN A 441 41.37 12.32 -23.28
N SER A 442 40.66 11.40 -22.61
CA SER A 442 41.24 10.13 -22.14
C SER A 442 40.14 9.16 -21.69
N ALA A 443 40.11 7.98 -22.32
CA ALA A 443 39.25 6.88 -21.95
C ALA A 443 39.76 6.20 -20.67
N LYS A 444 38.87 6.00 -19.70
CA LYS A 444 39.03 5.00 -18.64
C LYS A 444 37.70 4.29 -18.46
N ASP A 445 37.67 3.04 -18.89
CA ASP A 445 36.64 2.07 -18.56
C ASP A 445 36.59 1.87 -17.04
N GLY A 446 35.42 2.12 -16.47
CA GLY A 446 35.13 1.91 -15.06
C GLY A 446 33.66 2.22 -14.82
N ILE A 447 32.82 1.19 -14.89
CA ILE A 447 31.40 1.29 -14.53
C ILE A 447 31.34 1.64 -13.05
N ASP A 448 30.93 2.87 -12.75
CA ASP A 448 30.75 3.40 -11.39
C ASP A 448 29.52 2.72 -10.74
N PRO A 449 29.65 2.10 -9.55
CA PRO A 449 28.54 1.45 -8.84
C PRO A 449 27.47 2.43 -8.33
N SER A 450 27.54 3.72 -8.67
CA SER A 450 26.53 4.75 -8.41
C SER A 450 25.31 4.68 -9.34
N ASP A 451 25.39 3.96 -10.48
CA ASP A 451 24.30 3.81 -11.46
C ASP A 451 23.22 2.78 -11.07
N ARG A 452 23.28 2.20 -9.86
CA ARG A 452 22.25 1.31 -9.29
C ARG A 452 21.57 1.89 -8.05
N LEU A 453 21.34 3.20 -8.04
CA LEU A 453 20.52 3.86 -7.03
C LEU A 453 19.05 3.83 -7.44
N SER A 454 18.15 3.67 -6.47
CA SER A 454 16.71 3.71 -6.70
C SER A 454 16.27 5.04 -7.32
N PRO A 455 15.16 5.07 -8.10
CA PRO A 455 14.67 6.24 -8.83
C PRO A 455 14.48 7.54 -8.02
N PHE A 456 14.49 7.45 -6.68
CA PHE A 456 14.25 8.56 -5.75
C PHE A 456 15.46 9.45 -5.46
N LEU A 457 16.70 8.97 -5.65
CA LEU A 457 17.88 9.84 -5.51
C LEU A 457 18.22 10.59 -6.81
N ALA A 458 17.69 10.14 -7.95
CA ALA A 458 17.91 10.76 -9.26
C ALA A 458 17.13 12.08 -9.44
N THR A 459 16.01 12.28 -8.75
CA THR A 459 15.10 13.41 -8.99
C THR A 459 15.69 14.79 -8.68
N ARG A 460 16.83 14.88 -7.99
CA ARG A 460 17.42 16.19 -7.64
C ARG A 460 18.46 16.71 -8.63
N HIS A 461 18.79 15.96 -9.69
CA HIS A 461 19.82 16.37 -10.66
C HIS A 461 19.40 16.30 -12.14
N PHE A 462 18.14 16.01 -12.47
CA PHE A 462 17.67 16.02 -13.85
C PHE A 462 16.63 17.12 -14.06
N ASN A 463 17.00 18.15 -14.82
CA ASN A 463 16.05 18.95 -15.59
C ASN A 463 15.36 18.00 -16.57
N LEU A 464 14.12 17.58 -16.27
CA LEU A 464 13.31 16.80 -17.22
C LEU A 464 12.98 17.64 -18.45
N PRO A 465 13.16 17.12 -19.68
CA PRO A 465 12.61 17.75 -20.86
C PRO A 465 11.11 17.41 -21.02
N SER A 466 10.31 18.48 -21.06
CA SER A 466 9.01 18.64 -21.75
C SER A 466 7.72 18.02 -21.17
N LYS A 467 6.63 18.78 -21.36
CA LYS A 467 5.22 18.57 -21.02
C LYS A 467 4.56 17.28 -21.61
N SER A 468 5.33 16.42 -22.29
CA SER A 468 4.79 15.33 -23.14
C SER A 468 4.57 14.00 -22.42
N ALA A 469 5.19 13.76 -21.26
CA ALA A 469 5.10 12.47 -20.55
C ALA A 469 3.81 12.30 -19.72
N SER A 470 2.87 13.24 -19.77
CA SER A 470 1.60 13.19 -19.00
C SER A 470 0.38 13.48 -19.87
N MET A 471 0.42 13.06 -21.14
CA MET A 471 -0.64 13.27 -22.13
C MET A 471 -1.56 12.04 -22.21
N PHE A 472 -2.33 11.75 -21.15
CA PHE A 472 -3.06 10.47 -21.03
C PHE A 472 -4.35 10.37 -21.85
N MET A 473 -5.28 11.30 -21.68
CA MET A 473 -6.51 11.37 -22.46
C MET A 473 -6.90 12.81 -22.71
N ALA A 474 -7.47 13.11 -23.88
CA ALA A 474 -8.00 14.41 -24.24
C ALA A 474 -9.25 14.22 -25.08
N GLY A 475 -10.17 15.17 -25.01
CA GLY A 475 -11.40 15.13 -25.80
C GLY A 475 -11.90 16.52 -26.13
N SER A 476 -12.35 16.72 -27.37
CA SER A 476 -13.09 17.90 -27.84
C SER A 476 -14.39 17.48 -28.50
N THR A 477 -15.12 18.41 -29.11
CA THR A 477 -16.27 18.10 -29.98
C THR A 477 -15.89 17.35 -31.24
N ASP A 478 -14.61 17.41 -31.63
CA ASP A 478 -14.15 16.97 -32.94
C ASP A 478 -13.35 15.66 -32.87
N CYS A 479 -12.83 15.30 -31.70
CA CYS A 479 -12.03 14.08 -31.54
C CYS A 479 -11.88 13.62 -30.08
N ILE A 480 -11.45 12.36 -29.94
CA ILE A 480 -10.88 11.78 -28.72
C ILE A 480 -9.42 11.42 -28.99
N ILE A 481 -8.54 11.69 -28.02
CA ILE A 481 -7.14 11.27 -28.02
C ILE A 481 -6.86 10.49 -26.74
N ILE A 482 -6.19 9.35 -26.87
CA ILE A 482 -5.69 8.55 -25.74
C ILE A 482 -4.20 8.31 -26.00
N GLY A 483 -3.36 8.75 -25.06
CA GLY A 483 -1.90 8.68 -25.12
C GLY A 483 -1.31 9.64 -26.16
N GLY A 484 -0.54 10.63 -25.71
CA GLY A 484 0.11 11.62 -26.59
C GLY A 484 1.63 11.64 -26.47
N GLY A 485 2.23 12.64 -27.12
CA GLY A 485 3.67 12.86 -27.17
C GLY A 485 4.30 12.10 -28.34
N ASP A 486 4.58 12.81 -29.44
CA ASP A 486 5.11 12.26 -30.70
C ASP A 486 4.24 11.19 -31.38
N GLY A 487 2.93 11.42 -31.38
CA GLY A 487 1.91 10.54 -31.95
C GLY A 487 0.72 10.38 -31.00
N GLN A 488 -0.27 9.59 -31.41
CA GLN A 488 -1.41 9.20 -30.57
C GLN A 488 -1.50 7.68 -30.46
N ALA A 489 -1.65 7.14 -29.23
CA ALA A 489 -1.89 5.70 -29.08
C ALA A 489 -3.24 5.32 -29.67
N LEU A 490 -4.27 6.12 -29.41
CA LEU A 490 -5.54 6.08 -30.12
C LEU A 490 -6.05 7.50 -30.40
N TYR A 491 -6.53 7.69 -31.61
CA TYR A 491 -7.27 8.87 -32.05
C TYR A 491 -8.58 8.42 -32.68
N PHE A 492 -9.67 9.13 -32.39
CA PHE A 492 -10.97 8.94 -33.03
C PHE A 492 -11.52 10.27 -33.55
N ASP A 493 -12.21 10.21 -34.69
CA ASP A 493 -12.94 11.33 -35.25
C ASP A 493 -14.25 11.62 -34.49
N SER A 494 -14.92 12.72 -34.84
CA SER A 494 -16.19 13.16 -34.22
C SER A 494 -17.32 12.15 -34.38
N ASP A 495 -17.29 11.38 -35.47
CA ASP A 495 -18.31 10.41 -35.82
C ASP A 495 -18.05 9.03 -35.21
N LEU A 496 -16.90 8.82 -34.56
CA LEU A 496 -16.45 7.52 -34.04
C LEU A 496 -16.46 6.41 -35.12
N ASN A 497 -16.24 6.80 -36.37
CA ASN A 497 -16.24 5.91 -37.53
C ASN A 497 -14.82 5.53 -37.94
N TYR A 498 -13.88 6.46 -37.80
CA TYR A 498 -12.48 6.27 -38.16
C TYR A 498 -11.56 6.52 -36.97
N GLY A 499 -10.56 5.65 -36.87
CA GLY A 499 -9.53 5.76 -35.86
C GLY A 499 -8.13 5.70 -36.44
N ARG A 500 -7.19 6.20 -35.66
CA ARG A 500 -5.75 6.08 -35.92
C ARG A 500 -5.03 5.59 -34.68
N THR A 501 -3.97 4.82 -34.88
CA THR A 501 -3.07 4.39 -33.82
C THR A 501 -1.64 4.51 -34.29
N SER A 502 -0.78 5.01 -33.43
CA SER A 502 0.64 5.22 -33.67
C SER A 502 1.40 5.02 -32.38
N HIS A 503 2.72 5.06 -32.47
CA HIS A 503 3.57 5.16 -31.29
C HIS A 503 3.26 6.45 -30.51
N CYS A 504 3.31 6.39 -29.18
CA CYS A 504 3.30 7.60 -28.36
C CYS A 504 4.22 7.48 -27.15
N ASN A 505 4.80 8.60 -26.74
CA ASN A 505 5.71 8.71 -25.60
C ASN A 505 5.01 8.48 -24.26
N THR A 506 3.69 8.64 -24.18
CA THR A 506 2.94 8.43 -22.94
C THR A 506 2.86 6.95 -22.56
N PHE A 507 2.72 6.02 -23.51
CA PHE A 507 2.63 4.58 -23.23
C PHE A 507 3.78 3.76 -23.83
N ASN A 508 4.64 4.38 -24.65
CA ASN A 508 5.67 3.70 -25.43
C ASN A 508 5.08 2.51 -26.20
N ASN A 509 3.84 2.65 -26.67
CA ASN A 509 3.13 1.59 -27.37
C ASN A 509 3.60 1.51 -28.83
N GLN A 510 3.46 0.35 -29.44
CA GLN A 510 3.43 0.24 -30.90
C GLN A 510 1.99 0.49 -31.39
N PRO A 511 1.76 0.74 -32.70
CA PRO A 511 0.41 0.81 -33.26
C PRO A 511 -0.43 -0.40 -32.83
N LEU A 512 -1.59 -0.15 -32.20
CA LEU A 512 -2.39 -1.17 -31.51
C LEU A 512 -3.17 -2.09 -32.48
N CYS A 513 -3.34 -1.64 -33.71
CA CYS A 513 -3.94 -2.32 -34.86
C CYS A 513 -3.39 -1.63 -36.13
N SER A 514 -4.02 -1.88 -37.29
CA SER A 514 -3.76 -1.11 -38.52
C SER A 514 -3.73 0.41 -38.24
N GLU A 515 -2.66 1.12 -38.64
CA GLU A 515 -2.43 2.53 -38.23
C GLU A 515 -3.57 3.50 -38.55
N THR A 516 -4.29 3.24 -39.65
CA THR A 516 -5.57 3.84 -39.99
C THR A 516 -6.61 2.72 -40.06
N PHE A 517 -7.74 2.90 -39.38
CA PHE A 517 -8.75 1.85 -39.30
C PHE A 517 -10.17 2.42 -39.29
N GLN A 518 -11.09 1.62 -39.82
CA GLN A 518 -12.52 1.87 -39.69
C GLN A 518 -13.07 1.07 -38.50
N ILE A 519 -13.84 1.73 -37.66
CA ILE A 519 -14.45 1.15 -36.47
C ILE A 519 -15.69 0.37 -36.90
N SER A 520 -15.72 -0.92 -36.57
CA SER A 520 -16.92 -1.74 -36.73
C SER A 520 -17.80 -1.68 -35.49
N ILE A 521 -17.18 -1.72 -34.29
CA ILE A 521 -17.88 -1.67 -33.00
C ILE A 521 -17.01 -0.88 -32.02
N ILE A 522 -17.64 0.01 -31.26
CA ILE A 522 -17.05 0.66 -30.09
C ILE A 522 -17.95 0.37 -28.89
N GLU A 523 -17.36 -0.11 -27.80
CA GLU A 523 -18.06 -0.35 -26.54
C GLU A 523 -17.37 0.42 -25.42
N VAL A 524 -18.16 1.11 -24.60
CA VAL A 524 -17.67 1.76 -23.39
C VAL A 524 -18.36 1.14 -22.18
N TRP A 525 -17.55 0.77 -21.20
CA TRP A 525 -17.98 0.11 -19.99
C TRP A 525 -17.63 1.03 -18.82
N GLY A 526 -18.64 1.48 -18.08
CA GLY A 526 -18.47 2.15 -16.80
C GLY A 526 -18.57 1.15 -15.65
N PHE A 527 -17.91 1.44 -14.54
CA PHE A 527 -17.95 0.61 -13.33
C PHE A 527 -18.83 1.30 -12.28
N LYS A 528 -19.75 0.56 -11.64
CA LYS A 528 -20.53 1.08 -10.49
C LYS A 528 -19.88 0.63 -9.18
N ASP A 529 -19.76 1.57 -8.25
CA ASP A 529 -19.56 1.24 -6.85
C ASP A 529 -20.83 0.58 -6.30
N ASN A 530 -20.72 -0.64 -5.78
CA ASN A 530 -21.80 -1.29 -5.04
C ASN A 530 -21.93 -0.68 -3.63
N VAL A 531 -22.21 0.62 -3.56
CA VAL A 531 -22.62 1.29 -2.32
C VAL A 531 -23.98 1.93 -2.60
N ASN A 532 -25.01 1.37 -1.96
CA ASN A 532 -26.44 1.73 -1.97
C ASN A 532 -27.30 1.12 -3.09
N ASN A 533 -28.04 0.05 -2.75
CA ASN A 533 -29.48 0.01 -3.04
C ASN A 533 -30.21 -1.03 -2.17
N ASP A 534 -30.66 -0.60 -0.99
CA ASP A 534 -31.90 -1.08 -0.41
C ASP A 534 -32.87 0.11 -0.37
N GLY A 535 -33.99 -0.01 -1.09
CA GLY A 535 -35.19 0.79 -0.85
C GLY A 535 -35.42 2.02 -1.73
N ALA A 536 -35.86 1.81 -2.98
CA ALA A 536 -36.85 2.70 -3.59
C ALA A 536 -37.65 1.94 -4.68
N HIS A 537 -38.66 1.20 -4.23
CA HIS A 537 -39.85 1.03 -5.07
C HIS A 537 -40.54 2.40 -5.16
N SER A 538 -40.53 3.01 -6.35
CA SER A 538 -41.60 3.95 -6.72
C SER A 538 -42.06 3.63 -8.13
N ALA A 539 -43.36 3.37 -8.22
CA ALA A 539 -44.07 2.97 -9.41
C ALA A 539 -44.22 4.11 -10.43
N LEU A 540 -44.08 3.72 -11.71
CA LEU A 540 -44.89 4.09 -12.89
C LEU A 540 -44.92 5.58 -13.36
N PRO A 541 -45.28 5.84 -14.64
CA PRO A 541 -45.79 4.93 -15.68
C PRO A 541 -44.79 4.49 -16.75
#